data_AF-A0A2V8FY64-F1
#
_entry.id   AF-A0A2V8FY64-F1
#
_cell.length_a   1.000
_cell.length_b   1.000
_cell.length_c   1.000
_cell.angle_alpha   90.00
_cell.angle_beta   90.00
_cell.angle_gamma   90.00
#
_symmetry.space_group_name_H-M   'P 1'
#
loop_
_entity.id
_entity.type
_entity.pdbx_description
1 polymer ?
#
loop_
_entity_poly.entity_id
_entity_poly.type
_entity_poly.pdbx_seq_one_letter_code
_entity_poly.pdbx_strand_id
1 'polypeptide(L)'
;MKLGDHAFTFLSFPDGGLSRLMTKYWSERRAAYRSPYTRLDRPPRSEILVPDTEYRGEDLTQELAKVIAGFRPTTIVVPRKEDQHPDHCAAWFFVADALGDVQRVHPDRQIDLLNYIVHFGGWPFEDEAPRLPPPPGLRGGALTAGELRAKRAALQKYETQMHVMSWFLNGFARENEVFSRPARPHVTLPFRRSPCD
;
A
#
# COMPACT_ATOMS: atom_id res chain seq x y z
N MET A 1 -18.38 -2.45 16.85
CA MET A 1 -18.88 -1.86 15.60
C MET A 1 -18.66 -2.90 14.50
N LYS A 2 -19.73 -3.52 13.98
CA LYS A 2 -19.62 -4.37 12.79
C LYS A 2 -19.50 -3.42 11.59
N LEU A 3 -18.36 -3.45 10.93
CA LEU A 3 -18.18 -2.76 9.66
C LEU A 3 -19.00 -3.53 8.60
N GLY A 4 -19.82 -2.84 7.80
CA GLY A 4 -20.59 -3.47 6.72
C GLY A 4 -19.70 -3.93 5.57
N ASP A 5 -20.25 -4.76 4.67
CA ASP A 5 -19.53 -5.39 3.55
C ASP A 5 -18.90 -4.41 2.53
N HIS A 6 -19.09 -3.09 2.72
CA HIS A 6 -18.47 -2.02 1.93
C HIS A 6 -17.26 -1.35 2.61
N ALA A 7 -16.83 -1.82 3.79
CA ALA A 7 -15.76 -1.17 4.54
C ALA A 7 -14.34 -1.50 4.03
N PHE A 8 -14.20 -2.55 3.21
CA PHE A 8 -12.92 -3.03 2.71
C PHE A 8 -13.07 -3.62 1.32
N THR A 9 -12.02 -3.51 0.51
CA THR A 9 -11.91 -4.15 -0.80
C THR A 9 -10.56 -4.86 -0.85
N PHE A 10 -10.60 -6.17 -1.02
CA PHE A 10 -9.40 -6.98 -1.24
C PHE A 10 -9.24 -7.19 -2.74
N LEU A 11 -8.04 -6.91 -3.26
CA LEU A 11 -7.68 -7.22 -4.65
C LEU A 11 -6.86 -8.51 -4.75
N SER A 12 -6.34 -9.00 -3.61
CA SER A 12 -5.60 -10.27 -3.45
C SER A 12 -4.52 -10.53 -4.49
N PHE A 13 -3.80 -9.48 -4.87
CA PHE A 13 -2.56 -9.58 -5.63
C PHE A 13 -1.45 -10.23 -4.79
N PRO A 14 -0.43 -10.83 -5.44
CA PRO A 14 0.48 -11.75 -4.78
C PRO A 14 1.46 -11.04 -3.84
N ASP A 15 1.54 -11.54 -2.61
CA ASP A 15 2.60 -11.19 -1.66
C ASP A 15 3.98 -11.59 -2.19
N GLY A 16 4.95 -10.68 -2.09
CA GLY A 16 6.29 -10.76 -2.65
C GLY A 16 6.36 -10.63 -4.18
N GLY A 17 5.27 -10.22 -4.83
CA GLY A 17 5.13 -10.27 -6.29
C GLY A 17 5.05 -8.91 -6.98
N LEU A 18 4.75 -7.81 -6.27
CA LEU A 18 4.34 -6.56 -6.91
C LEU A 18 5.47 -5.92 -7.73
N SER A 19 6.72 -5.96 -7.24
CA SER A 19 7.87 -5.41 -8.01
C SER A 19 8.06 -6.13 -9.35
N ARG A 20 7.72 -7.42 -9.42
CA ARG A 20 7.78 -8.22 -10.64
C ARG A 20 6.62 -7.91 -11.58
N LEU A 21 5.44 -7.58 -11.06
CA LEU A 21 4.30 -7.12 -11.86
C LEU A 21 4.59 -5.78 -12.53
N MET A 22 5.29 -4.87 -11.83
CA MET A 22 5.70 -3.55 -12.34
C MET A 22 6.70 -3.62 -13.51
N THR A 23 7.34 -4.78 -13.73
CA THR A 23 8.43 -4.95 -14.68
C THR A 23 8.19 -6.13 -15.64
N LYS A 24 8.40 -7.36 -15.16
CA LYS A 24 8.44 -8.58 -15.98
C LYS A 24 7.04 -9.09 -16.36
N TYR A 25 6.09 -9.01 -15.44
CA TYR A 25 4.73 -9.57 -15.57
C TYR A 25 3.71 -8.45 -15.76
N TRP A 26 3.96 -7.57 -16.73
CA TRP A 26 3.16 -6.36 -16.92
C TRP A 26 1.84 -6.60 -17.65
N SER A 27 1.88 -7.15 -18.87
CA SER A 27 0.70 -7.21 -19.75
C SER A 27 0.30 -8.60 -20.21
N GLU A 28 -0.88 -8.70 -20.83
CA GLU A 28 -1.48 -9.89 -21.45
C GLU A 28 -0.55 -10.63 -22.42
N ARG A 29 0.43 -9.92 -22.99
CA ARG A 29 1.48 -10.51 -23.84
C ARG A 29 2.48 -11.36 -23.06
N ARG A 30 2.37 -11.39 -21.73
CA ARG A 30 3.17 -12.19 -20.80
C ARG A 30 2.24 -13.12 -20.03
N ALA A 31 2.75 -14.32 -19.73
CA ALA A 31 2.09 -15.19 -18.76
C ALA A 31 1.92 -14.46 -17.43
N ALA A 32 0.78 -14.68 -16.76
CA ALA A 32 0.55 -14.13 -15.43
C ALA A 32 1.62 -14.62 -14.43
N TYR A 33 1.92 -13.80 -13.43
CA TYR A 33 2.82 -14.19 -12.36
C TYR A 33 2.18 -15.30 -11.52
N ARG A 34 2.90 -16.39 -11.30
CA ARG A 34 2.46 -17.45 -10.40
C ARG A 34 3.08 -17.26 -9.03
N SER A 35 2.25 -17.03 -8.00
CA SER A 35 2.73 -16.87 -6.62
C SER A 35 3.47 -18.12 -6.15
N PRO A 36 4.68 -18.00 -5.57
CA PRO A 36 5.41 -19.14 -5.04
C PRO A 36 4.71 -19.74 -3.81
N TYR A 37 3.93 -18.95 -3.08
CA TYR A 37 3.29 -19.36 -1.82
C TYR A 37 1.91 -19.99 -2.04
N THR A 38 1.06 -19.37 -2.86
CA THR A 38 -0.31 -19.85 -3.09
C THR A 38 -0.44 -20.70 -4.36
N ARG A 39 0.56 -20.65 -5.25
CA ARG A 39 0.56 -21.28 -6.58
C ARG A 39 -0.53 -20.77 -7.53
N LEU A 40 -1.25 -19.72 -7.14
CA LEU A 40 -2.26 -19.03 -7.94
C LEU A 40 -1.62 -18.01 -8.87
N ASP A 41 -2.33 -17.70 -9.95
CA ASP A 41 -1.99 -16.69 -10.94
C ASP A 41 -3.07 -15.61 -11.10
N ARG A 42 -4.08 -15.62 -10.23
CA ARG A 42 -5.22 -14.70 -10.23
C ARG A 42 -5.85 -14.58 -8.84
N PRO A 43 -6.53 -13.46 -8.55
CA PRO A 43 -7.33 -13.32 -7.32
C PRO A 43 -8.54 -14.27 -7.29
N PRO A 44 -9.16 -14.49 -6.12
CA PRO A 44 -10.48 -15.09 -6.02
C PRO A 44 -11.51 -14.33 -6.86
N ARG A 45 -12.41 -15.04 -7.55
CA ARG A 45 -13.42 -14.40 -8.42
C ARG A 45 -14.33 -13.39 -7.70
N SER A 46 -14.53 -13.56 -6.39
CA SER A 46 -15.32 -12.63 -5.56
C SER A 46 -14.64 -11.30 -5.29
N GLU A 47 -13.34 -11.18 -5.59
CA GLU A 47 -12.48 -10.04 -5.28
C GLU A 47 -11.98 -9.32 -6.55
N ILE A 48 -12.44 -9.79 -7.72
CA ILE A 48 -12.14 -9.22 -9.03
C ILE A 48 -13.22 -8.18 -9.39
N LEU A 49 -12.82 -6.95 -9.66
CA LEU A 49 -13.72 -5.88 -10.14
C LEU A 49 -13.61 -5.68 -11.65
N VAL A 50 -12.45 -5.99 -12.24
CA VAL A 50 -12.19 -5.94 -13.67
C VAL A 50 -12.23 -7.37 -14.22
N PRO A 51 -13.15 -7.70 -15.14
CA PRO A 51 -13.24 -9.07 -15.68
C PRO A 51 -11.90 -9.60 -16.17
N ASP A 52 -11.66 -10.90 -15.90
CA ASP A 52 -10.47 -11.62 -16.33
C ASP A 52 -9.13 -11.16 -15.73
N THR A 53 -9.15 -10.38 -14.63
CA THR A 53 -7.94 -10.05 -13.86
C THR A 53 -7.13 -11.27 -13.47
N GLU A 54 -5.84 -11.21 -13.81
CA GLU A 54 -4.81 -12.13 -13.38
C GLU A 54 -3.70 -11.35 -12.65
N TYR A 55 -2.68 -12.05 -12.16
CA TYR A 55 -1.51 -11.42 -11.53
C TYR A 55 -0.60 -10.82 -12.60
N ARG A 56 -1.06 -9.71 -13.16
CA ARG A 56 -0.35 -8.85 -14.11
C ARG A 56 -0.35 -7.40 -13.60
N GLY A 57 0.66 -6.64 -14.01
CA GLY A 57 0.78 -5.24 -13.62
C GLY A 57 -0.36 -4.36 -14.15
N GLU A 58 -0.72 -4.51 -15.42
CA GLU A 58 -1.81 -3.71 -16.01
C GLU A 58 -3.16 -4.02 -15.36
N ASP A 59 -3.40 -5.29 -15.00
CA ASP A 59 -4.62 -5.70 -14.30
C ASP A 59 -4.69 -5.06 -12.91
N LEU A 60 -3.57 -4.99 -12.17
CA LEU A 60 -3.50 -4.30 -10.88
C LEU A 60 -3.77 -2.80 -11.01
N THR A 61 -3.18 -2.13 -12.02
CA THR A 61 -3.45 -0.70 -12.28
C THR A 61 -4.94 -0.48 -12.55
N GLN A 62 -5.56 -1.33 -13.38
CA GLN A 62 -6.99 -1.20 -13.72
C GLN A 62 -7.91 -1.47 -12.53
N GLU A 63 -7.62 -2.48 -11.72
CA GLU A 63 -8.33 -2.78 -10.47
C GLU A 63 -8.25 -1.60 -9.50
N LEU A 64 -7.05 -1.03 -9.29
CA LEU A 64 -6.87 0.16 -8.45
C LEU A 64 -7.61 1.38 -9.01
N ALA A 65 -7.55 1.62 -10.31
CA ALA A 65 -8.27 2.72 -10.95
C ALA A 65 -9.79 2.55 -10.77
N LYS A 66 -10.30 1.32 -10.85
CA LYS A 66 -11.72 0.98 -10.59
C LYS A 66 -12.11 1.26 -9.15
N VAL A 67 -11.27 0.86 -8.17
CA VAL A 67 -11.48 1.17 -6.74
C VAL A 67 -11.50 2.68 -6.50
N ILE A 68 -10.49 3.41 -7.00
CA ILE A 68 -10.39 4.86 -6.77
C ILE A 68 -11.55 5.61 -7.42
N ALA A 69 -11.92 5.27 -8.66
CA ALA A 69 -13.05 5.90 -9.35
C ALA A 69 -14.39 5.61 -8.66
N GLY A 70 -14.58 4.38 -8.17
CA GLY A 70 -15.79 3.93 -7.50
C GLY A 70 -15.95 4.46 -6.08
N PHE A 71 -14.91 4.34 -5.24
CA PHE A 71 -14.91 4.79 -3.84
C PHE A 71 -14.87 6.30 -3.70
N ARG A 72 -14.30 6.99 -4.70
CA ARG A 72 -14.24 8.44 -4.76
C ARG A 72 -13.48 9.11 -3.60
N PRO A 73 -12.26 8.68 -3.25
CA PRO A 73 -11.54 9.21 -2.09
C PRO A 73 -11.21 10.70 -2.26
N THR A 74 -11.17 11.43 -1.14
CA THR A 74 -10.55 12.75 -1.04
C THR A 74 -9.07 12.66 -0.64
N THR A 75 -8.69 11.55 0.00
CA THR A 75 -7.32 11.30 0.46
C THR A 75 -6.98 9.83 0.25
N ILE A 76 -5.79 9.57 -0.26
CA ILE A 76 -5.20 8.23 -0.33
C ILE A 76 -3.96 8.21 0.55
N VAL A 77 -3.84 7.21 1.41
CA VAL A 77 -2.68 6.97 2.26
C VAL A 77 -1.97 5.73 1.73
N VAL A 78 -0.74 5.86 1.26
CA VAL A 78 0.02 4.81 0.55
C VAL A 78 1.46 4.73 1.08
N PRO A 79 2.15 3.58 1.00
CA PRO A 79 3.57 3.54 1.35
C PRO A 79 4.39 4.51 0.49
N ARG A 80 5.52 4.96 1.03
CA ARG A 80 6.54 5.71 0.30
C ARG A 80 7.25 4.81 -0.70
N LYS A 81 7.65 5.37 -1.85
CA LYS A 81 8.53 4.69 -2.81
C LYS A 81 9.91 4.30 -2.24
N GLU A 82 10.33 4.93 -1.15
CA GLU A 82 11.60 4.60 -0.45
C GLU A 82 11.44 3.54 0.64
N ASP A 83 10.25 2.95 0.82
CA ASP A 83 10.06 1.80 1.70
C ASP A 83 10.91 0.63 1.18
N GLN A 84 11.71 0.04 2.07
CA GLN A 84 12.70 -0.98 1.71
C GLN A 84 12.08 -2.35 1.42
N HIS A 85 10.78 -2.53 1.68
CA HIS A 85 10.08 -3.73 1.26
C HIS A 85 9.59 -3.59 -0.18
N PRO A 86 9.97 -4.50 -1.11
CA PRO A 86 9.69 -4.35 -2.53
C PRO A 86 8.21 -4.13 -2.86
N ASP A 87 7.31 -4.80 -2.15
CA ASP A 87 5.86 -4.61 -2.36
C ASP A 87 5.34 -3.28 -1.85
N HIS A 88 5.87 -2.75 -0.74
CA HIS A 88 5.50 -1.42 -0.27
C HIS A 88 5.97 -0.35 -1.26
N CYS A 89 7.22 -0.45 -1.72
CA CYS A 89 7.75 0.42 -2.76
C CYS A 89 6.90 0.34 -4.05
N ALA A 90 6.58 -0.87 -4.53
CA ALA A 90 5.79 -1.07 -5.74
C ALA A 90 4.36 -0.53 -5.60
N ALA A 91 3.73 -0.66 -4.43
CA ALA A 91 2.39 -0.13 -4.17
C ALA A 91 2.29 1.37 -4.44
N TRP A 92 3.34 2.15 -4.12
CA TRP A 92 3.39 3.57 -4.45
C TRP A 92 3.27 3.82 -5.96
N PHE A 93 4.01 3.06 -6.77
CA PHE A 93 4.02 3.21 -8.23
C PHE A 93 2.69 2.79 -8.86
N PHE A 94 2.09 1.68 -8.40
CA PHE A 94 0.78 1.25 -8.90
C PHE A 94 -0.33 2.25 -8.57
N VAL A 95 -0.35 2.81 -7.35
CA VAL A 95 -1.31 3.86 -6.99
C VAL A 95 -1.08 5.12 -7.84
N ALA A 96 0.17 5.52 -8.07
CA ALA A 96 0.49 6.66 -8.91
C ALA A 96 0.07 6.48 -10.38
N ASP A 97 0.29 5.30 -10.95
CA ASP A 97 -0.11 4.94 -12.32
C ASP A 97 -1.66 4.92 -12.45
N ALA A 98 -2.35 4.28 -11.51
CA ALA A 98 -3.82 4.25 -11.45
C ALA A 98 -4.44 5.64 -11.26
N LEU A 99 -3.80 6.52 -10.48
CA LEU A 99 -4.22 7.92 -10.36
C LEU A 99 -4.11 8.65 -11.70
N GLY A 100 -3.08 8.37 -12.50
CA GLY A 100 -2.96 8.89 -13.86
C GLY A 100 -4.15 8.48 -14.74
N ASP A 101 -4.62 7.23 -14.61
CA ASP A 101 -5.80 6.74 -15.33
C ASP A 101 -7.09 7.40 -14.89
N VAL A 102 -7.32 7.51 -13.58
CA VAL A 102 -8.49 8.20 -13.02
C VAL A 102 -8.51 9.67 -13.44
N GLN A 103 -7.36 10.33 -13.41
CA GLN A 103 -7.23 11.75 -13.76
C GLN A 103 -7.55 12.02 -15.24
N ARG A 104 -7.22 11.09 -16.14
CA ARG A 104 -7.54 11.20 -17.57
C ARG A 104 -9.05 11.22 -17.83
N VAL A 105 -9.80 10.47 -17.03
CA VAL A 105 -11.26 10.38 -17.12
C VAL A 105 -11.96 11.46 -16.28
N HIS A 106 -11.35 11.86 -15.17
CA HIS A 106 -11.90 12.81 -14.20
C HIS A 106 -10.88 13.92 -13.87
N PRO A 107 -10.63 14.86 -14.80
CA PRO A 107 -9.57 15.85 -14.66
C PRO A 107 -9.77 16.86 -13.51
N ASP A 108 -11.01 17.06 -13.06
CA ASP A 108 -11.29 17.99 -11.96
C ASP A 108 -11.09 17.34 -10.58
N ARG A 109 -10.86 16.02 -10.54
CA ARG A 109 -10.77 15.28 -9.29
C ARG A 109 -9.52 15.66 -8.50
N GLN A 110 -9.74 16.10 -7.27
CA GLN A 110 -8.67 16.45 -6.33
C GLN A 110 -8.54 15.34 -5.29
N ILE A 111 -7.37 14.71 -5.20
CA ILE A 111 -7.06 13.66 -4.22
C ILE A 111 -5.77 14.09 -3.51
N ASP A 112 -5.81 14.24 -2.18
CA ASP A 112 -4.61 14.41 -1.36
C ASP A 112 -3.89 13.07 -1.25
N LEU A 113 -2.58 13.07 -1.46
CA LEU A 113 -1.76 11.87 -1.30
C LEU A 113 -0.94 12.01 -0.03
N LEU A 114 -1.12 11.08 0.90
CA LEU A 114 -0.29 10.93 2.08
C LEU A 114 0.57 9.69 1.95
N ASN A 115 1.83 9.85 2.29
CA ASN A 115 2.82 8.81 2.21
C ASN A 115 3.23 8.40 3.64
N TYR A 116 3.18 7.11 3.94
CA TYR A 116 3.75 6.54 5.17
C TYR A 116 4.94 5.62 4.84
N ILE A 117 5.74 5.24 5.83
CA ILE A 117 6.85 4.30 5.62
C ILE A 117 6.90 3.31 6.77
N VAL A 118 7.11 2.03 6.44
CA VAL A 118 7.14 0.92 7.40
C VAL A 118 8.53 0.34 7.44
N HIS A 119 9.09 -0.10 6.32
CA HIS A 119 10.43 -0.68 6.29
C HIS A 119 11.45 0.40 5.99
N PHE A 120 12.05 0.93 7.05
CA PHE A 120 13.09 1.94 6.98
C PHE A 120 14.16 1.62 8.02
N GLY A 121 15.36 1.27 7.56
CA GLY A 121 16.46 0.83 8.42
C GLY A 121 16.93 1.87 9.44
N GLY A 122 16.50 3.13 9.31
CA GLY A 122 16.76 4.19 10.27
C GLY A 122 15.76 4.28 11.43
N TRP A 123 14.82 3.35 11.57
CA TRP A 123 13.88 3.36 12.69
C TRP A 123 14.57 3.06 14.03
N PRO A 124 14.37 3.88 15.08
CA PRO A 124 14.99 3.66 16.38
C PRO A 124 14.11 2.78 17.26
N PHE A 125 13.83 1.53 16.87
CA PHE A 125 12.94 0.66 17.66
C PHE A 125 13.52 0.19 18.99
N GLU A 126 14.83 0.35 19.20
CA GLU A 126 15.48 0.17 20.50
C GLU A 126 15.23 1.36 21.45
N ASP A 127 14.70 2.48 20.94
CA ASP A 127 14.31 3.65 21.73
C ASP A 127 12.84 3.51 22.19
N GLU A 128 12.63 3.63 23.49
CA GLU A 128 11.31 3.59 24.14
C GLU A 128 10.66 4.98 24.28
N ALA A 129 11.21 6.00 23.62
CA ALA A 129 10.62 7.31 23.55
C ALA A 129 9.14 7.24 23.17
N PRO A 130 8.28 8.08 23.79
CA PRO A 130 6.85 8.03 23.54
C PRO A 130 6.49 8.37 22.09
N ARG A 131 7.34 9.13 21.39
CA ARG A 131 7.15 9.56 20.00
C ARG A 131 8.20 8.98 19.08
N LEU A 132 7.80 8.60 17.88
CA LEU A 132 8.71 8.26 16.80
C LEU A 132 9.29 9.52 16.18
N PRO A 133 10.62 9.66 16.13
CA PRO A 133 11.24 10.72 15.36
C PRO A 133 10.93 10.50 13.87
N PRO A 134 10.41 11.51 13.15
CA PRO A 134 10.07 11.34 11.75
C PRO A 134 11.34 11.19 10.90
N PRO A 135 11.39 10.22 9.96
CA PRO A 135 12.42 10.16 8.95
C PRO A 135 12.47 11.43 8.08
N PRO A 136 13.58 11.71 7.38
CA PRO A 136 13.69 12.87 6.51
C PRO A 136 12.51 13.01 5.53
N GLY A 137 11.90 14.20 5.52
CA GLY A 137 10.76 14.54 4.68
C GLY A 137 9.39 14.11 5.22
N LEU A 138 9.34 13.35 6.33
CA LEU A 138 8.09 13.09 7.06
C LEU A 138 7.90 14.10 8.18
N ARG A 139 6.64 14.23 8.61
CA ARG A 139 6.24 15.03 9.76
C ARG A 139 5.33 14.21 10.66
N GLY A 140 5.50 14.38 11.97
CA GLY A 140 4.70 13.72 12.98
C GLY A 140 3.37 14.45 13.23
N GLY A 141 2.27 13.71 13.34
CA GLY A 141 1.00 14.16 13.88
C GLY A 141 0.73 13.49 15.23
N ALA A 142 0.43 14.26 16.26
CA ALA A 142 0.17 13.72 17.60
C ALA A 142 -1.14 12.95 17.65
N LEU A 143 -1.14 11.83 18.36
CA LEU A 143 -2.33 11.04 18.68
C LEU A 143 -2.82 11.40 20.08
N THR A 144 -4.14 11.44 20.23
CA THR A 144 -4.77 11.44 21.55
C THR A 144 -4.53 10.10 22.26
N ALA A 145 -4.68 10.09 23.59
CA ALA A 145 -4.61 8.85 24.36
C ALA A 145 -5.66 7.81 23.91
N GLY A 146 -6.82 8.27 23.42
CA GLY A 146 -7.87 7.41 22.86
C GLY A 146 -7.44 6.73 21.57
N GLU A 147 -6.88 7.49 20.63
CA GLU A 147 -6.38 6.96 19.34
C GLU A 147 -5.21 6.02 19.54
N LEU A 148 -4.28 6.34 20.45
CA LEU A 148 -3.17 5.45 20.77
C LEU A 148 -3.66 4.11 21.34
N ARG A 149 -4.65 4.13 22.23
CA ARG A 149 -5.27 2.89 22.75
C ARG A 149 -5.95 2.10 21.63
N ALA A 150 -6.67 2.78 20.73
CA ALA A 150 -7.31 2.14 19.58
C ALA A 150 -6.28 1.50 18.63
N LYS A 151 -5.17 2.20 18.33
CA LYS A 151 -4.05 1.68 17.53
C LYS A 151 -3.46 0.43 18.15
N ARG A 152 -3.15 0.46 19.45
CA ARG A 152 -2.63 -0.70 20.20
C ARG A 152 -3.59 -1.88 20.12
N ALA A 153 -4.88 -1.64 20.37
CA ALA A 153 -5.90 -2.69 20.29
C ALA A 153 -6.03 -3.27 18.87
N ALA A 154 -5.91 -2.44 17.83
CA ALA A 154 -5.94 -2.89 16.43
C ALA A 154 -4.72 -3.74 16.07
N LEU A 155 -3.51 -3.35 16.48
CA LEU A 155 -2.29 -4.13 16.24
C LEU A 155 -2.38 -5.53 16.87
N GLN A 156 -2.96 -5.64 18.08
CA GLN A 156 -3.14 -6.92 18.76
C GLN A 156 -4.10 -7.88 18.03
N LYS A 157 -4.85 -7.42 17.03
CA LYS A 157 -5.71 -8.30 16.20
C LYS A 157 -4.92 -9.11 15.18
N TYR A 158 -3.67 -8.74 14.88
CA TYR A 158 -2.81 -9.50 13.98
C TYR A 158 -2.07 -10.60 14.75
N GLU A 159 -2.81 -11.56 15.32
CA GLU A 159 -2.30 -12.57 16.27
C GLU A 159 -1.07 -13.30 15.73
N THR A 160 -1.11 -13.74 14.46
CA THR A 160 0.00 -14.45 13.81
C THR A 160 1.24 -13.57 13.64
N GLN A 161 1.07 -12.28 13.37
CA GLN A 161 2.19 -11.36 13.18
C GLN A 161 2.74 -10.94 14.55
N MET A 162 1.89 -10.70 15.55
CA MET A 162 2.34 -10.41 16.91
C MET A 162 3.17 -11.56 17.49
N HIS A 163 2.85 -12.81 17.14
CA HIS A 163 3.63 -13.96 17.59
C HIS A 163 5.08 -13.94 17.09
N VAL A 164 5.34 -13.44 15.89
CA VAL A 164 6.68 -13.50 15.25
C VAL A 164 7.41 -12.16 15.21
N MET A 165 6.71 -11.04 15.27
CA MET A 165 7.26 -9.69 15.06
C MET A 165 6.63 -8.63 15.97
N SER A 166 6.19 -9.01 17.18
CA SER A 166 5.64 -8.05 18.16
C SER A 166 6.58 -6.89 18.44
N TRP A 167 7.89 -7.11 18.53
CA TRP A 167 8.88 -6.04 18.73
C TRP A 167 8.77 -4.94 17.65
N PHE A 168 8.62 -5.35 16.39
CA PHE A 168 8.51 -4.44 15.25
C PHE A 168 7.17 -3.73 15.23
N LEU A 169 6.06 -4.47 15.35
CA LEU A 169 4.71 -3.88 15.31
C LEU A 169 4.45 -2.95 16.49
N ASN A 170 4.90 -3.33 17.70
CA ASN A 170 4.79 -2.46 18.89
C ASN A 170 5.70 -1.23 18.80
N GLY A 171 6.80 -1.30 18.05
CA GLY A 171 7.65 -0.14 17.75
C GLY A 171 6.88 1.01 17.09
N PHE A 172 5.79 0.72 16.38
CA PHE A 172 4.90 1.74 15.81
C PHE A 172 3.83 2.26 16.78
N ALA A 173 3.59 1.61 17.93
CA ALA A 173 2.51 1.95 18.86
C ALA A 173 2.85 3.14 19.79
N ARG A 174 3.13 4.29 19.16
CA ARG A 174 3.70 5.52 19.73
C ARG A 174 2.71 6.68 19.66
N GLU A 175 2.95 7.77 20.38
CA GLU A 175 2.05 8.93 20.52
C GLU A 175 1.92 9.80 19.25
N ASN A 176 2.49 9.37 18.13
CA ASN A 176 2.38 10.06 16.85
C ASN A 176 2.36 9.08 15.67
N GLU A 177 1.76 9.54 14.58
CA GLU A 177 1.94 8.97 13.24
C GLU A 177 2.86 9.87 12.42
N VAL A 178 3.54 9.29 11.43
CA VAL A 178 4.49 10.00 10.57
C VAL A 178 4.08 9.89 9.12
N PHE A 179 3.89 11.03 8.46
CA PHE A 179 3.48 11.10 7.06
C PHE A 179 4.27 12.14 6.28
N SER A 180 4.36 11.97 4.96
CA SER A 180 4.76 13.02 4.04
C SER A 180 3.65 13.30 3.03
N ARG A 181 3.70 14.49 2.42
CA ARG A 181 2.82 14.88 1.31
C ARG A 181 3.69 15.05 0.06
N PRO A 182 3.76 14.06 -0.83
CA PRO A 182 4.47 14.22 -2.09
C PRO A 182 3.75 15.24 -2.99
N ALA A 183 4.48 15.79 -3.95
CA ALA A 183 3.85 16.42 -5.10
C ALA A 183 3.02 15.39 -5.88
N ARG A 184 2.12 15.87 -6.74
CA ARG A 184 1.34 14.97 -7.61
C ARG A 184 2.28 14.08 -8.41
N PRO A 185 2.13 12.75 -8.33
CA PRO A 185 3.03 11.86 -9.03
C PRO A 185 2.66 11.81 -10.52
N HIS A 186 3.69 11.69 -11.35
CA HIS A 186 3.54 11.33 -12.76
C HIS A 186 4.33 10.04 -12.97
N VAL A 187 3.61 8.92 -13.06
CA VAL A 187 4.17 7.58 -13.26
C VAL A 187 3.48 6.95 -14.46
N THR A 188 4.25 6.21 -15.24
CA THR A 188 3.73 5.35 -16.31
C THR A 188 4.50 4.05 -16.24
N LEU A 189 3.78 2.96 -15.99
CA LEU A 189 4.32 1.61 -15.96
C LEU A 189 4.16 0.90 -17.33
N PRO A 190 4.96 -0.13 -17.64
CA PRO A 190 5.97 -0.79 -16.80
C PRO A 190 7.33 -0.11 -16.82
N PHE A 191 8.16 -0.41 -15.82
CA PHE A 191 9.58 -0.04 -15.86
C PHE A 191 10.45 -1.13 -16.51
N ARG A 192 11.58 -0.70 -17.08
CA ARG A 192 12.61 -1.63 -17.60
C ARG A 192 13.39 -2.32 -16.47
N ARG A 193 13.57 -1.64 -15.34
CA ARG A 193 14.23 -2.12 -14.11
C ARG A 193 13.42 -1.65 -12.92
N SER A 194 13.31 -2.49 -11.90
CA SER A 194 12.56 -2.15 -10.68
C SER A 194 13.36 -1.13 -9.86
N PRO A 195 12.77 0.02 -9.47
CA PRO A 195 13.34 0.91 -8.47
C PRO A 195 13.20 0.38 -7.03
N CYS A 196 12.61 -0.80 -6.84
CA CYS A 196 12.28 -1.40 -5.55
C CYS A 196 13.20 -2.59 -5.19
N ASP A 197 14.33 -2.72 -5.89
CA ASP A 197 15.32 -3.79 -5.72
C ASP A 197 16.51 -3.32 -4.86
#